data_AF-A0A7C1UZX0-F1
#
_entry.id   AF-A0A7C1UZX0-F1
#
_cell.length_a   1.000
_cell.length_b   1.000
_cell.length_c   1.000
_cell.angle_alpha   90.00
_cell.angle_beta   90.00
_cell.angle_gamma   90.00
#
_symmetry.space_group_name_H-M   'P 1'
#
loop_
_entity.id
_entity.type
_entity.pdbx_description
1 polymer ?
#
loop_
_entity_poly.entity_id
_entity_poly.type
_entity_poly.pdbx_seq_one_letter_code
_entity_poly.pdbx_strand_id
1 'polypeptide(L)'
;MESESMNNILYEYDLVELLSREEINDTMLHPDDAAILQEVESQLNEPFSNNEWPCSSNVYASEDGRITTLNFANPKMDKIPEAVCKLKFLTDIYFADLNKIKYLPEKLKHMYIK
;
A
#
# COMPACT_ATOMS: atom_id res chain seq x y z
N MET A 1 17.41 24.01 10.76
CA MET A 1 17.70 23.62 9.38
C MET A 1 17.21 22.19 9.29
N GLU A 2 15.90 22.05 9.06
CA GLU A 2 15.27 20.74 8.97
C GLU A 2 15.85 20.08 7.73
N SER A 3 16.50 18.93 7.89
CA SER A 3 16.91 18.12 6.75
C SER A 3 15.63 17.74 6.01
N GLU A 4 15.52 18.13 4.75
CA GLU A 4 14.49 17.61 3.86
C GLU A 4 14.50 16.08 3.97
N SER A 5 13.32 15.50 4.20
CA SER A 5 13.18 14.04 4.21
C SER A 5 13.66 13.51 2.87
N MET A 6 14.37 12.37 2.84
CA MET A 6 14.81 11.74 1.58
C MET A 6 13.63 11.58 0.60
N ASN A 7 12.42 11.33 1.11
CA ASN A 7 11.21 11.28 0.30
C ASN A 7 10.91 12.60 -0.43
N ASN A 8 11.08 13.74 0.24
CA ASN A 8 10.85 15.05 -0.38
C ASN A 8 11.83 15.28 -1.52
N ILE A 9 13.10 14.91 -1.34
CA ILE A 9 14.13 15.03 -2.37
C ILE A 9 13.81 14.10 -3.55
N LEU A 10 13.42 12.85 -3.30
CA LEU A 10 13.09 11.91 -4.37
C LEU A 10 11.93 12.42 -5.24
N TYR A 11 10.90 13.02 -4.62
CA TYR A 11 9.78 13.60 -5.35
C TYR A 11 10.10 14.94 -6.02
N GLU A 12 10.84 15.85 -5.34
CA GLU A 12 11.19 17.16 -5.89
C GLU A 12 12.04 17.04 -7.16
N TYR A 13 12.94 16.08 -7.17
CA TYR A 13 13.87 15.86 -8.29
C TYR A 13 13.41 14.78 -9.27
N ASP A 14 12.19 14.26 -9.12
CA ASP A 14 11.60 13.22 -9.98
C ASP A 14 12.51 11.98 -10.10
N LEU A 15 13.18 11.61 -9.00
CA LEU A 15 14.15 10.51 -8.95
C LEU A 15 13.48 9.16 -8.59
N VAL A 16 12.19 9.17 -8.25
CA VAL A 16 11.45 7.96 -7.90
C VAL A 16 11.46 6.96 -9.06
N GLU A 17 11.37 7.43 -10.32
CA GLU A 17 11.40 6.58 -11.52
C GLU A 17 12.75 5.86 -11.73
N LEU A 18 13.82 6.31 -11.07
CA LEU A 18 15.16 5.74 -11.19
C LEU A 18 15.42 4.61 -10.18
N LEU A 19 14.54 4.46 -9.18
CA LEU A 19 14.68 3.45 -8.15
C LEU A 19 13.90 2.20 -8.54
N SER A 20 14.47 1.03 -8.22
CA SER A 20 13.70 -0.19 -8.22
C SER A 20 12.61 -0.12 -7.17
N ARG A 21 11.55 -0.89 -7.38
CA ARG A 21 10.46 -1.05 -6.41
C ARG A 21 10.93 -1.43 -5.00
N GLU A 22 11.97 -2.26 -4.90
CA GLU A 22 12.54 -2.66 -3.61
C GLU A 22 13.23 -1.47 -2.92
N GLU A 23 14.03 -0.72 -3.67
CA GLU A 23 14.68 0.52 -3.16
C GLU A 23 13.65 1.58 -2.78
N ILE A 24 12.56 1.70 -3.54
CA ILE A 24 11.42 2.57 -3.19
C ILE A 24 10.83 2.14 -1.85
N ASN A 25 10.51 0.85 -1.67
CA ASN A 25 9.93 0.39 -0.42
C ASN A 25 10.88 0.60 0.76
N ASP A 26 12.17 0.31 0.61
CA ASP A 26 13.18 0.47 1.65
C ASP A 26 13.44 1.94 2.03
N THR A 27 13.26 2.86 1.08
CA THR A 27 13.47 4.30 1.31
C THR A 27 12.20 5.01 1.80
N MET A 28 11.03 4.59 1.32
CA MET A 28 9.77 5.30 1.52
C MET A 28 8.92 4.72 2.63
N LEU A 29 9.08 3.45 3.00
CA LEU A 29 8.28 2.81 4.05
C LEU A 29 9.09 2.55 5.32
N HIS A 30 8.40 2.62 6.45
CA HIS A 30 8.91 2.07 7.70
C HIS A 30 9.08 0.54 7.55
N PRO A 31 10.18 -0.05 8.06
CA PRO A 31 10.46 -1.48 7.87
C PRO A 31 9.32 -2.43 8.27
N ASP A 32 8.61 -2.11 9.36
CA ASP A 32 7.42 -2.87 9.80
C ASP A 32 6.34 -2.93 8.71
N ASP A 33 6.01 -1.78 8.09
CA ASP A 33 4.96 -1.67 7.10
C ASP A 33 5.41 -2.31 5.77
N ALA A 34 6.69 -2.17 5.41
CA ALA A 34 7.29 -2.85 4.26
C ALA A 34 7.22 -4.38 4.39
N ALA A 35 7.55 -4.93 5.57
CA ALA A 35 7.44 -6.36 5.83
C ALA A 35 5.99 -6.87 5.76
N ILE A 36 5.03 -6.09 6.27
CA ILE A 36 3.60 -6.41 6.18
C ILE A 36 3.15 -6.36 4.72
N LEU A 37 3.57 -5.36 3.95
CA LEU A 37 3.22 -5.24 2.52
C LEU A 37 3.75 -6.45 1.74
N GLN A 38 4.99 -6.88 1.98
CA GLN A 38 5.55 -8.07 1.36
C GLN A 38 4.74 -9.35 1.70
N GLU A 39 4.24 -9.47 2.93
CA GLU A 39 3.36 -10.58 3.32
C GLU A 39 2.00 -10.52 2.60
N VAL A 40 1.39 -9.33 2.48
CA VAL A 40 0.15 -9.11 1.72
C VAL A 40 0.33 -9.55 0.27
N GLU A 41 1.43 -9.16 -0.36
CA GLU A 41 1.76 -9.50 -1.74
C GLU A 41 1.96 -11.00 -1.94
N SER A 42 2.65 -11.66 -1.01
CA SER A 42 2.82 -13.11 -1.03
C SER A 42 1.48 -13.84 -0.96
N GLN A 43 0.53 -13.34 -0.17
CA GLN A 43 -0.82 -13.94 -0.05
C GLN A 43 -1.67 -13.74 -1.32
N LEU A 44 -1.44 -12.65 -2.06
CA LEU A 44 -2.15 -12.35 -3.30
C LEU A 44 -1.46 -12.89 -4.56
N ASN A 45 -0.16 -13.20 -4.45
CA ASN A 45 0.71 -13.45 -5.59
C ASN A 45 0.71 -12.28 -6.59
N GLU A 46 0.61 -11.05 -6.10
CA GLU A 46 0.57 -9.81 -6.87
C GLU A 46 1.29 -8.69 -6.12
N PRO A 47 2.18 -7.91 -6.76
CA PRO A 47 2.90 -6.82 -6.12
C PRO A 47 2.04 -5.56 -5.95
N PHE A 48 2.40 -4.70 -5.00
CA PHE A 48 1.93 -3.32 -4.95
C PHE A 48 3.00 -2.33 -5.43
N SER A 49 2.57 -1.31 -6.15
CA SER A 49 3.40 -0.14 -6.47
C SER A 49 3.04 1.05 -5.58
N ASN A 50 4.01 1.90 -5.27
CA ASN A 50 3.74 3.18 -4.61
C ASN A 50 3.07 4.13 -5.60
N ASN A 51 1.87 4.65 -5.29
CA ASN A 51 1.22 5.79 -5.97
C ASN A 51 1.27 5.91 -7.51
N GLU A 52 1.66 4.87 -8.24
CA GLU A 52 1.75 4.86 -9.69
C GLU A 52 0.38 4.48 -10.25
N TRP A 53 -0.33 5.47 -10.77
CA TRP A 53 -1.37 5.21 -11.76
C TRP A 53 -0.71 4.64 -13.02
N PRO A 54 -1.28 3.61 -13.68
CA PRO A 54 -2.71 3.31 -13.75
C PRO A 54 -3.24 2.25 -12.76
N CYS A 55 -4.54 2.34 -12.44
CA CYS A 55 -5.33 1.41 -11.61
C CYS A 55 -5.44 -0.03 -12.15
N SER A 56 -4.51 -0.50 -12.99
CA SER A 56 -4.43 -1.89 -13.44
C SER A 56 -3.63 -2.80 -12.50
N SER A 57 -2.89 -2.22 -11.55
CA SER A 57 -2.11 -2.94 -10.53
C SER A 57 -2.46 -2.44 -9.13
N ASN A 58 -2.17 -3.27 -8.13
CA ASN A 58 -2.37 -2.89 -6.74
C ASN A 58 -1.44 -1.72 -6.40
N VAL A 59 -1.95 -0.72 -5.67
CA VAL A 59 -1.15 0.44 -5.27
C VAL A 59 -1.34 0.77 -3.80
N TYR A 60 -0.31 1.34 -3.19
CA TYR A 60 -0.35 1.85 -1.83
C TYR A 60 0.01 3.33 -1.79
N ALA A 61 -0.52 4.03 -0.80
CA ALA A 61 -0.07 5.36 -0.40
C ALA A 61 0.43 5.30 1.05
N SER A 62 1.42 6.12 1.36
CA SER A 62 1.96 6.22 2.71
C SER A 62 2.15 7.68 3.11
N GLU A 63 2.03 7.93 4.41
CA GLU A 63 2.34 9.21 5.06
C GLU A 63 3.42 8.94 6.10
N ASP A 64 4.53 9.70 6.06
CA ASP A 64 5.70 9.51 6.93
C ASP A 64 6.19 8.05 7.00
N GLY A 65 6.12 7.34 5.87
CA GLY A 65 6.49 5.94 5.72
C GLY A 65 5.55 4.93 6.39
N ARG A 66 4.36 5.35 6.78
CA ARG A 66 3.29 4.45 7.25
C ARG A 66 2.22 4.32 6.18
N ILE A 67 1.81 3.10 5.87
CA ILE A 67 0.78 2.85 4.86
C ILE A 67 -0.58 3.30 5.41
N THR A 68 -1.17 4.28 4.75
CA THR A 68 -2.49 4.84 5.09
C THR A 68 -3.56 4.37 4.12
N THR A 69 -3.19 4.06 2.87
CA THR A 69 -4.12 3.63 1.83
C THR A 69 -3.62 2.39 1.11
N LEU A 70 -4.53 1.44 0.88
CA LEU A 70 -4.34 0.34 -0.06
C LEU A 70 -5.43 0.35 -1.13
N ASN A 71 -5.04 0.14 -2.38
CA ASN A 71 -5.95 -0.06 -3.49
C ASN A 71 -5.69 -1.42 -4.12
N PHE A 72 -6.69 -2.30 -4.06
CA PHE A 72 -6.67 -3.60 -4.69
C PHE A 72 -7.30 -3.51 -6.08
N ALA A 73 -6.46 -3.59 -7.12
CA ALA A 73 -6.88 -3.48 -8.50
C ALA A 73 -7.42 -4.79 -9.10
N ASN A 74 -7.21 -5.94 -8.42
CA ASN A 74 -7.68 -7.22 -8.93
C ASN A 74 -9.21 -7.40 -8.70
N PRO A 75 -10.03 -7.41 -9.77
CA PRO A 75 -11.48 -7.52 -9.65
C PRO A 75 -11.96 -8.93 -9.27
N LYS A 76 -11.06 -9.92 -9.25
CA LYS A 76 -11.38 -11.30 -8.84
C LYS A 76 -11.12 -11.56 -7.36
N MET A 77 -10.55 -10.59 -6.65
CA MET A 77 -10.29 -10.67 -5.22
C MET A 77 -11.61 -10.85 -4.47
N ASP A 78 -11.71 -11.90 -3.66
CA ASP A 78 -12.92 -12.23 -2.89
C ASP A 78 -12.72 -12.23 -1.37
N LYS A 79 -11.47 -12.06 -0.93
CA LYS A 79 -11.03 -12.02 0.46
C LYS A 79 -9.91 -11.00 0.65
N ILE A 80 -9.92 -10.33 1.80
CA ILE A 80 -8.84 -9.44 2.22
C ILE A 80 -7.74 -10.27 2.91
N PRO A 81 -6.46 -10.15 2.51
CA PRO A 81 -5.34 -10.80 3.19
C PRO A 81 -5.31 -10.44 4.68
N GLU A 82 -5.13 -11.43 5.54
CA GLU A 82 -5.14 -11.20 7.00
C GLU A 82 -3.99 -10.28 7.43
N ALA A 83 -2.88 -10.29 6.68
CA ALA A 83 -1.74 -9.40 6.90
C ALA A 83 -2.12 -7.91 6.86
N VAL A 84 -3.14 -7.51 6.09
CA VAL A 84 -3.64 -6.12 6.05
C VAL A 84 -4.05 -5.64 7.45
N CYS A 85 -4.58 -6.54 8.29
CA CYS A 85 -4.99 -6.22 9.66
C CYS A 85 -3.84 -5.88 10.61
N LYS A 86 -2.58 -5.99 10.16
CA LYS A 86 -1.38 -5.62 10.93
C LYS A 86 -0.95 -4.17 10.70
N LEU A 87 -1.45 -3.52 9.64
CA LEU A 87 -1.17 -2.12 9.35
C LEU A 87 -1.92 -1.22 10.34
N LYS A 88 -1.16 -0.49 11.17
CA LYS A 88 -1.71 0.28 12.30
C LYS A 88 -2.25 1.65 11.91
N PHE A 89 -1.80 2.18 10.78
CA PHE A 89 -2.11 3.52 10.30
C PHE A 89 -3.01 3.51 9.07
N LEU A 90 -3.47 2.33 8.65
CA LEU A 90 -4.31 2.18 7.49
C LEU A 90 -5.70 2.76 7.77
N THR A 91 -6.13 3.72 6.95
CA THR A 91 -7.41 4.42 7.08
C THR A 91 -8.36 4.09 5.93
N ASP A 92 -7.80 3.84 4.74
CA ASP A 92 -8.56 3.73 3.50
C ASP A 92 -8.21 2.44 2.75
N ILE A 93 -9.25 1.74 2.30
CA ILE A 93 -9.11 0.63 1.35
C ILE A 93 -10.04 0.83 0.16
N TYR A 94 -9.46 0.72 -1.02
CA TYR A 94 -10.17 0.74 -2.29
C TYR A 94 -10.13 -0.63 -2.94
N PHE A 95 -11.24 -1.03 -3.57
CA PHE A 95 -11.33 -2.26 -4.36
C PHE A 95 -11.79 -1.97 -5.78
N ALA A 96 -11.23 -2.69 -6.75
CA ALA A 96 -11.73 -2.66 -8.13
C ALA A 96 -13.17 -3.17 -8.25
N ASP A 97 -13.56 -4.19 -7.46
CA ASP A 97 -14.93 -4.66 -7.34
C ASP A 97 -15.24 -5.11 -5.91
N LEU A 98 -15.74 -4.17 -5.09
CA LEU A 98 -16.12 -4.43 -3.70
C LEU A 98 -17.19 -5.53 -3.57
N ASN A 99 -18.02 -5.77 -4.60
CA ASN A 99 -19.10 -6.75 -4.53
C ASN A 99 -18.61 -8.20 -4.44
N LYS A 100 -17.32 -8.45 -4.73
CA LYS A 100 -16.71 -9.78 -4.63
C LYS A 100 -16.20 -10.08 -3.22
N ILE A 101 -15.97 -9.06 -2.40
CA ILE A 101 -15.47 -9.21 -1.04
C ILE A 101 -16.59 -9.76 -0.15
N LYS A 102 -16.51 -11.06 0.15
CA LYS A 102 -17.54 -11.75 0.94
C LYS A 102 -17.36 -11.57 2.44
N TYR A 103 -16.16 -11.25 2.87
CA TYR A 103 -15.79 -11.16 4.28
C TYR A 103 -14.90 -9.96 4.54
N LEU A 104 -15.32 -9.12 5.49
CA LEU A 104 -14.54 -8.03 6.04
C LEU A 104 -14.05 -8.43 7.44
N PRO A 105 -12.74 -8.55 7.68
CA PRO A 105 -12.19 -8.81 9.01
C PRO A 105 -12.66 -7.77 10.03
N GLU A 106 -12.96 -8.20 11.26
CA GLU A 106 -13.46 -7.28 12.31
C GLU A 106 -12.54 -6.08 12.56
N LYS A 107 -11.22 -6.31 12.45
CA LYS A 107 -10.20 -5.28 12.64
C LYS A 107 -10.29 -4.15 11.61
N LEU A 108 -10.92 -4.37 10.45
CA LEU A 108 -11.05 -3.36 9.38
C LEU A 108 -12.43 -2.66 9.41
N LYS A 109 -13.33 -3.00 10.34
CA LYS A 109 -14.67 -2.39 10.43
C LYS A 109 -14.66 -0.88 10.72
N HIS A 110 -13.55 -0.35 11.25
CA HIS A 110 -13.41 1.07 11.57
C HIS A 110 -12.94 1.92 10.37
N MET A 111 -12.60 1.27 9.25
CA MET A 111 -11.98 1.91 8.10
C MET A 111 -13.00 2.41 7.10
N TYR A 112 -12.60 3.37 6.28
CA TYR A 112 -13.37 3.78 5.11
C TYR A 112 -13.06 2.82 3.95
N ILE A 113 -14.09 2.16 3.42
CA ILE A 113 -13.96 1.15 2.36
C ILE A 113 -14.81 1.56 1.17
N LYS A 114 -14.19 1.61 -0.02
CA LYS A 114 -14.84 2.05 -1.25
C LYS A 114 -14.59 1.12 -2.43
#